data_AF-A0A7C1SN49-F1
#
_entry.id   AF-A0A7C1SN49-F1
#
_cell.length_a   1.000
_cell.length_b   1.000
_cell.length_c   1.000
_cell.angle_alpha   90.00
_cell.angle_beta   90.00
_cell.angle_gamma   90.00
#
_symmetry.space_group_name_H-M   'P 1'
#
loop_
_entity.id
_entity.type
_entity.pdbx_description
1 polymer ?
#
loop_
_entity_poly.entity_id
_entity_poly.type
_entity_poly.pdbx_seq_one_letter_code
_entity_poly.pdbx_strand_id
1 'polypeptide(L)'
;MEGARTLVVDGVKLTLVEDFRELGRVLKAQEAGGRWDVLAVDQYMTAEISSFGGYILLALYAEVEADRVPEAAGEDPEVEVELSDGKLTLKYYARYEYAGGATLLAVVNRINKFRSLLSRVLLELRQP
;
A
#
# COMPACT_ATOMS: atom_id res chain seq x y z
N MET A 1 4.98 -20.62 -3.35
CA MET A 1 3.55 -20.34 -3.19
C MET A 1 3.31 -18.97 -3.76
N GLU A 2 2.42 -18.97 -4.76
CA GLU A 2 1.79 -17.96 -5.60
C GLU A 2 2.40 -16.53 -5.67
N GLY A 3 2.95 -16.20 -6.85
CA GLY A 3 3.50 -14.87 -7.18
C GLY A 3 2.47 -13.96 -7.86
N ALA A 4 2.92 -12.88 -8.50
CA ALA A 4 2.04 -11.93 -9.16
C ALA A 4 1.14 -12.57 -10.26
N ARG A 5 -0.16 -12.23 -10.26
CA ARG A 5 -1.17 -12.70 -11.22
C ARG A 5 -1.83 -11.51 -11.90
N THR A 6 -1.88 -11.51 -13.23
CA THR A 6 -2.54 -10.45 -14.00
C THR A 6 -3.83 -10.97 -14.65
N LEU A 7 -4.90 -10.20 -14.49
CA LEU A 7 -6.21 -10.40 -15.07
C LEU A 7 -6.56 -9.18 -15.93
N VAL A 8 -7.42 -9.37 -16.92
CA VAL A 8 -8.02 -8.26 -17.67
C VAL A 8 -9.50 -8.21 -17.32
N VAL A 9 -9.92 -7.12 -16.67
CA VAL A 9 -11.31 -6.88 -16.24
C VAL A 9 -11.77 -5.59 -16.90
N ASP A 10 -12.84 -5.65 -17.70
CA ASP A 10 -13.38 -4.50 -18.44
C ASP A 10 -12.33 -3.70 -19.24
N GLY A 11 -11.35 -4.40 -19.80
CA GLY A 11 -10.24 -3.81 -20.57
C GLY A 11 -9.11 -3.22 -19.73
N VAL A 12 -9.20 -3.26 -18.39
CA VAL A 12 -8.16 -2.81 -17.46
C VAL A 12 -7.30 -4.01 -17.02
N LYS A 13 -5.98 -3.84 -17.08
CA LYS A 13 -5.02 -4.81 -16.53
C LYS A 13 -5.00 -4.67 -15.01
N LEU A 14 -5.49 -5.66 -14.29
CA LEU A 14 -5.40 -5.78 -12.84
C LEU A 14 -4.33 -6.80 -12.48
N THR A 15 -3.33 -6.42 -11.69
CA THR A 15 -2.31 -7.34 -11.19
C THR A 15 -2.43 -7.50 -9.68
N LEU A 16 -2.73 -8.72 -9.23
CA LEU A 16 -2.67 -9.11 -7.82
C LEU A 16 -1.24 -9.52 -7.46
N VAL A 17 -0.73 -9.04 -6.33
CA VAL A 17 0.59 -9.37 -5.80
C VAL A 17 0.45 -9.82 -4.34
N GLU A 18 0.70 -11.08 -4.06
CA GLU A 18 0.50 -11.69 -2.73
C GLU A 18 1.73 -11.59 -1.81
N ASP A 19 2.61 -10.60 -2.08
CA ASP A 19 3.75 -10.20 -1.25
C ASP A 19 4.41 -8.94 -1.83
N PHE A 20 4.71 -7.94 -0.99
CA PHE A 20 5.42 -6.73 -1.40
C PHE A 20 6.83 -6.95 -1.97
N ARG A 21 7.46 -8.12 -1.78
CA ARG A 21 8.77 -8.47 -2.36
C ARG A 21 8.80 -8.34 -3.88
N GLU A 22 7.70 -8.66 -4.56
CA GLU A 22 7.64 -8.60 -6.04
C GLU A 22 7.17 -7.23 -6.57
N LEU A 23 6.65 -6.37 -5.71
CA LEU A 23 5.94 -5.15 -6.12
C LEU A 23 6.78 -4.24 -7.03
N GLY A 24 8.04 -4.02 -6.68
CA GLY A 24 8.94 -3.18 -7.48
C GLY A 24 9.15 -3.73 -8.90
N ARG A 25 9.21 -5.06 -9.06
CA ARG A 25 9.32 -5.72 -10.37
C ARG A 25 8.01 -5.58 -11.15
N VAL A 26 6.88 -5.79 -10.49
CA VAL A 26 5.54 -5.68 -11.08
C VAL A 26 5.27 -4.27 -11.58
N LEU A 27 5.57 -3.25 -10.78
CA LEU A 27 5.38 -1.85 -11.16
C LEU A 27 6.25 -1.43 -12.34
N LYS A 28 7.52 -1.90 -12.38
CA LYS A 28 8.42 -1.64 -13.52
C LYS A 28 7.98 -2.31 -14.83
N ALA A 29 7.22 -3.40 -14.74
CA ALA A 29 6.68 -4.10 -15.91
C ALA A 29 5.39 -3.47 -16.45
N GLN A 30 4.79 -2.52 -15.73
CA GLN A 30 3.59 -1.85 -16.20
C GLN A 30 3.90 -0.90 -17.36
N GLU A 31 2.89 -0.73 -18.22
CA GLU A 31 2.97 0.18 -19.34
C GLU A 31 3.05 1.64 -18.86
N ALA A 32 4.07 2.37 -19.34
CA ALA A 32 4.25 3.77 -19.01
C ALA A 32 3.11 4.61 -19.58
N GLY A 33 2.49 5.45 -18.74
CA GLY A 33 1.36 6.28 -19.17
C GLY A 33 0.07 5.51 -19.52
N GLY A 34 0.01 4.20 -19.27
CA GLY A 34 -1.18 3.37 -19.49
C GLY A 34 -2.13 3.33 -18.30
N ARG A 35 -3.35 2.81 -18.52
CA ARG A 35 -4.32 2.45 -17.47
C ARG A 35 -4.03 1.04 -16.96
N TRP A 36 -3.80 0.89 -15.67
CA TRP A 36 -3.61 -0.40 -15.00
C TRP A 36 -3.83 -0.27 -13.49
N ASP A 37 -4.16 -1.38 -12.85
CA ASP A 37 -4.29 -1.50 -11.40
C ASP A 37 -3.34 -2.56 -10.87
N VAL A 38 -2.73 -2.28 -9.71
CA VAL A 38 -1.99 -3.26 -8.92
C VAL A 38 -2.58 -3.29 -7.52
N LEU A 39 -3.02 -4.46 -7.10
CA LEU A 39 -3.45 -4.74 -5.74
C LEU A 39 -2.36 -5.60 -5.09
N ALA A 40 -1.64 -5.04 -4.13
CA ALA A 40 -0.66 -5.77 -3.34
C ALA A 40 -1.21 -6.02 -1.93
N VAL A 41 -1.20 -7.28 -1.50
CA VAL A 41 -1.78 -7.70 -0.23
C VAL A 41 -0.76 -8.54 0.52
N ASP A 42 -0.62 -8.28 1.81
CA ASP A 42 0.01 -9.21 2.75
C ASP A 42 -0.91 -9.46 3.96
N GLN A 43 -0.41 -10.15 4.98
CA GLN A 43 -1.20 -10.52 6.16
C GLN A 43 -1.80 -9.31 6.90
N TYR A 44 -1.16 -8.14 6.85
CA TYR A 44 -1.53 -6.99 7.68
C TYR A 44 -1.91 -5.74 6.87
N MET A 45 -1.58 -5.72 5.57
CA MET A 45 -1.67 -4.52 4.76
C MET A 45 -2.17 -4.81 3.35
N THR A 46 -2.99 -3.89 2.85
CA THR A 46 -3.36 -3.77 1.45
C THR A 46 -2.81 -2.48 0.86
N ALA A 47 -2.29 -2.54 -0.36
CA ALA A 47 -1.94 -1.39 -1.18
C ALA A 47 -2.64 -1.48 -2.53
N GLU A 48 -3.43 -0.45 -2.84
CA GLU A 48 -4.07 -0.26 -4.14
C GLU A 48 -3.33 0.82 -4.91
N ILE A 49 -2.91 0.48 -6.13
CA ILE A 49 -2.13 1.36 -7.00
C ILE A 49 -2.83 1.41 -8.35
N SER A 50 -3.40 2.56 -8.68
CA SER A 50 -4.16 2.74 -9.92
C SER A 50 -3.51 3.81 -10.78
N SER A 51 -3.01 3.42 -11.95
CA SER A 51 -2.53 4.37 -12.96
C SER A 51 -3.66 4.76 -13.89
N PHE A 52 -3.80 6.05 -14.17
CA PHE A 52 -4.71 6.63 -15.16
C PHE A 52 -3.95 7.31 -16.31
N GLY A 53 -2.69 6.94 -16.49
CA GLY A 53 -1.78 7.47 -17.50
C GLY A 53 -1.14 8.81 -17.12
N GLY A 54 -1.93 9.82 -16.77
CA GLY A 54 -1.41 11.11 -16.32
C GLY A 54 -0.99 11.13 -14.84
N TYR A 55 -1.57 10.27 -14.03
CA TYR A 55 -1.31 10.20 -12.59
C TYR A 55 -1.51 8.78 -12.05
N ILE A 56 -0.97 8.54 -10.86
CA ILE A 56 -1.13 7.31 -10.08
C ILE A 56 -1.82 7.66 -8.77
N LEU A 57 -2.88 6.93 -8.43
CA LEU A 57 -3.47 6.93 -7.10
C LEU A 57 -2.87 5.80 -6.27
N LEU A 58 -2.58 6.10 -5.02
CA LEU A 58 -2.10 5.16 -4.01
C LEU A 58 -3.03 5.19 -2.82
N ALA A 59 -3.62 4.05 -2.47
CA ALA A 59 -4.31 3.84 -1.21
C ALA A 59 -3.59 2.74 -0.43
N LEU A 60 -3.29 3.01 0.84
CA LEU A 60 -2.69 2.06 1.76
C LEU A 60 -3.64 1.87 2.94
N TYR A 61 -3.85 0.63 3.32
CA TYR A 61 -4.78 0.25 4.37
C TYR A 61 -4.20 -0.87 5.22
N ALA A 62 -4.32 -0.75 6.53
CA ALA A 62 -4.03 -1.82 7.48
C ALA A 62 -5.07 -1.81 8.60
N GLU A 63 -5.48 -3.00 9.04
CA GLU A 63 -6.41 -3.21 10.15
C GLU A 63 -5.83 -4.27 11.08
N VAL A 64 -5.74 -3.95 12.37
CA VAL A 64 -5.18 -4.85 13.39
C VAL A 64 -6.02 -4.79 14.65
N GLU A 65 -6.13 -5.92 15.36
CA GLU A 65 -6.77 -5.96 16.68
C GLU A 65 -5.97 -5.12 17.68
N ALA A 66 -6.64 -4.22 18.40
CA ALA A 66 -6.02 -3.34 19.39
C ALA A 66 -7.07 -2.74 20.33
N ASP A 67 -6.68 -2.50 21.58
CA ASP A 67 -7.48 -1.82 22.61
C ASP A 67 -6.98 -0.40 22.89
N ARG A 68 -5.86 0.00 22.29
CA ARG A 68 -5.22 1.32 22.42
C ARG A 68 -4.59 1.77 21.11
N VAL A 69 -4.29 3.06 21.01
CA VAL A 69 -3.48 3.63 19.92
C VAL A 69 -2.01 3.61 20.34
N PRO A 70 -1.12 2.88 19.64
CA PRO A 70 0.32 2.89 19.89
C PRO A 70 0.94 4.26 19.59
N GLU A 71 2.04 4.62 20.28
CA GLU A 71 2.71 5.91 20.06
C GLU A 71 3.30 5.99 18.66
N ALA A 72 3.89 4.89 18.18
CA ALA A 72 4.39 4.79 16.80
C ALA A 72 3.36 5.21 15.76
N ALA A 73 2.06 4.94 15.97
CA ALA A 73 1.01 5.25 14.98
C ALA A 73 0.93 6.76 14.68
N GLY A 74 1.34 7.62 15.63
CA GLY A 74 1.35 9.08 15.48
C GLY A 74 2.60 9.66 14.82
N GLU A 75 3.60 8.85 14.46
CA GLU A 75 4.87 9.35 13.92
C GLU A 75 4.79 9.84 12.47
N ASP A 76 3.78 9.41 11.71
CA ASP A 76 3.59 9.83 10.32
C ASP A 76 2.28 10.63 10.20
N PRO A 77 2.34 11.97 10.16
CA PRO A 77 1.15 12.81 10.18
C PRO A 77 0.29 12.69 8.91
N GLU A 78 0.80 12.07 7.86
CA GLU A 78 0.04 11.78 6.65
C GLU A 78 -0.84 10.52 6.78
N VAL A 79 -0.64 9.71 7.82
CA VAL A 79 -1.42 8.48 8.05
C VAL A 79 -2.58 8.81 8.98
N GLU A 80 -3.79 8.51 8.50
CA GLU A 80 -4.99 8.56 9.32
C GLU A 80 -5.02 7.34 10.25
N VAL A 81 -5.27 7.58 11.53
CA VAL A 81 -5.30 6.55 12.56
C VAL A 81 -6.65 6.60 13.27
N GLU A 82 -7.32 5.46 13.34
CA GLU A 82 -8.66 5.34 13.93
C GLU A 82 -8.71 4.09 14.82
N LEU A 83 -9.17 4.23 16.06
CA LEU A 83 -9.44 3.11 16.96
C LEU A 83 -10.96 3.03 17.19
N SER A 84 -11.58 1.97 16.70
CA SER A 84 -13.00 1.67 16.90
C SER A 84 -13.22 0.18 17.06
N ASP A 85 -14.16 -0.21 17.92
CA ASP A 85 -14.64 -1.60 18.03
C ASP A 85 -13.52 -2.66 18.23
N GLY A 86 -12.48 -2.33 19.01
CA GLY A 86 -11.35 -3.22 19.28
C GLY A 86 -10.37 -3.37 18.10
N LYS A 87 -10.41 -2.45 17.14
CA LYS A 87 -9.57 -2.46 15.94
C LYS A 87 -8.90 -1.12 15.73
N LEU A 88 -7.60 -1.15 15.48
CA LEU A 88 -6.83 -0.02 15.01
C LEU A 88 -6.74 -0.08 13.49
N THR A 89 -7.18 0.98 12.84
CA THR A 89 -7.12 1.16 11.39
C THR A 89 -6.11 2.24 11.04
N LEU A 90 -5.23 1.95 10.06
CA LEU A 90 -4.28 2.90 9.49
C LEU A 90 -4.61 3.09 8.02
N LYS A 91 -4.77 4.34 7.57
CA LYS A 91 -5.09 4.67 6.18
C LYS A 91 -4.12 5.73 5.64
N TYR A 92 -3.76 5.61 4.38
CA TYR A 92 -3.04 6.67 3.66
C TYR A 92 -3.53 6.73 2.22
N TYR A 93 -3.74 7.95 1.72
CA TYR A 93 -4.17 8.21 0.36
C TYR A 93 -3.30 9.29 -0.27
N ALA A 94 -2.83 9.05 -1.49
CA ALA A 94 -2.07 10.03 -2.25
C ALA A 94 -2.28 9.93 -3.75
N ARG A 95 -2.04 11.05 -4.42
CA ARG A 95 -1.97 11.17 -5.87
C ARG A 95 -0.58 11.61 -6.28
N TYR A 96 0.01 10.91 -7.24
CA TYR A 96 1.28 11.26 -7.83
C TYR A 96 1.09 11.59 -9.32
N GLU A 97 1.56 12.76 -9.75
CA GLU A 97 1.65 13.04 -11.17
C GLU A 97 2.69 12.12 -11.82
N TYR A 98 2.38 11.59 -13.00
CA TYR A 98 3.23 10.60 -13.64
C TYR A 98 4.41 11.28 -14.35
N ALA A 99 5.62 11.00 -13.85
CA ALA A 99 6.89 11.48 -14.38
C ALA A 99 7.84 10.30 -14.68
N GLY A 100 7.28 9.16 -15.11
CA GLY A 100 8.03 7.95 -15.41
C GLY A 100 8.47 7.18 -14.17
N GLY A 101 9.67 6.58 -14.23
CA GLY A 101 10.18 5.68 -13.19
C GLY A 101 10.36 6.32 -11.81
N ALA A 102 10.57 7.64 -11.74
CA ALA A 102 10.69 8.36 -10.46
C ALA A 102 9.38 8.30 -9.66
N THR A 103 8.23 8.42 -10.33
CA THR A 103 6.91 8.28 -9.69
C THR A 103 6.73 6.89 -9.11
N LEU A 104 7.10 5.84 -9.84
CA LEU A 104 7.02 4.46 -9.36
C LEU A 104 7.93 4.22 -8.13
N LEU A 105 9.12 4.82 -8.12
CA LEU A 105 10.02 4.75 -6.97
C LEU A 105 9.42 5.47 -5.75
N ALA A 106 8.80 6.64 -5.94
CA ALA A 106 8.13 7.37 -4.87
C ALA A 106 6.98 6.55 -4.25
N VAL A 107 6.17 5.89 -5.09
CA VAL A 107 5.10 4.97 -4.65
C VAL A 107 5.68 3.84 -3.80
N VAL A 108 6.72 3.15 -4.29
CA VAL A 108 7.36 2.05 -3.55
C VAL A 108 7.95 2.53 -2.22
N ASN A 109 8.61 3.70 -2.21
CA ASN A 109 9.18 4.26 -0.99
C ASN A 109 8.09 4.61 0.03
N ARG A 110 6.95 5.16 -0.41
CA ARG A 110 5.82 5.46 0.48
C ARG A 110 5.23 4.18 1.07
N ILE A 111 5.06 3.13 0.27
CA ILE A 111 4.62 1.80 0.74
C ILE A 111 5.58 1.26 1.79
N ASN A 112 6.89 1.31 1.54
CA ASN A 112 7.89 0.83 2.51
C ASN A 112 7.90 1.65 3.81
N LYS A 113 7.70 2.98 3.73
CA LYS A 113 7.54 3.85 4.91
C LYS A 113 6.32 3.43 5.73
N PHE A 114 5.18 3.19 5.09
CA PHE A 114 3.96 2.71 5.75
C PHE A 114 4.16 1.33 6.40
N ARG A 115 4.83 0.40 5.71
CA ARG A 115 5.17 -0.93 6.28
C ARG A 115 6.09 -0.83 7.49
N SER A 116 7.06 0.08 7.46
CA SER A 116 7.95 0.34 8.60
C SER A 116 7.17 0.90 9.81
N LEU A 117 6.25 1.83 9.56
CA LEU A 117 5.31 2.32 10.57
C LEU A 117 4.48 1.17 11.17
N LEU A 118 3.81 0.39 10.33
CA LEU A 118 2.98 -0.74 10.75
C LEU A 118 3.76 -1.78 11.56
N SER A 119 5.01 -2.07 11.17
CA SER A 119 5.89 -2.97 11.92
C SER A 119 6.13 -2.48 13.36
N ARG A 120 6.36 -1.18 13.54
CA ARG A 120 6.58 -0.58 14.87
C ARG A 120 5.31 -0.57 15.72
N VAL A 121 4.17 -0.22 15.11
CA VAL A 121 2.84 -0.33 15.73
C VAL A 121 2.60 -1.76 16.24
N LEU A 122 2.83 -2.77 15.40
CA LEU A 122 2.67 -4.18 15.77
C LEU A 122 3.64 -4.62 16.89
N LEU A 123 4.86 -4.08 16.91
CA LEU A 123 5.83 -4.37 17.98
C LEU A 123 5.40 -3.77 19.31
N GLU A 124 4.87 -2.55 19.33
CA GLU A 124 4.35 -1.92 20.55
C GLU A 124 3.12 -2.64 21.10
N LEU A 125 2.21 -3.10 20.25
CA LEU A 125 1.03 -3.86 20.67
C LEU A 125 1.37 -5.23 21.27
N ARG A 126 2.54 -5.80 20.93
CA ARG A 126 3.03 -7.06 21.51
C ARG A 126 3.68 -6.87 22.88
N GLN A 127 4.05 -5.64 23.24
CA GLN A 127 4.62 -5.34 24.54
C GLN A 127 3.46 -5.10 25.53
N PRO A 128 3.45 -5.81 26.68
CA PRO A 128 2.38 -5.71 27.68
C PRO A 128 2.29 -4.33 28.33
#